data_AF-A0A7W9IGX4-F1
#
_entry.id   AF-A0A7W9IGX4-F1
#
_cell.length_a   1.000
_cell.length_b   1.000
_cell.length_c   1.000
_cell.angle_alpha   90.00
_cell.angle_beta   90.00
_cell.angle_gamma   90.00
#
_symmetry.space_group_name_H-M   'P 1'
#
loop_
_entity.id
_entity.type
_entity.pdbx_description
1 polymer ?
#
loop_
_entity_poly.entity_id
_entity_poly.type
_entity_poly.pdbx_seq_one_letter_code
_entity_poly.pdbx_strand_id
1 'polypeptide(L)'
;MSSGDIDALLRVTSPDYIGTSHPEIAFGTLDGPVGRLTLAVTARGVVACSYEDENVVFERISKEVGTFIGPDARRLDPVRRELDAYFSARLRAFTTPVDLRLTTQFARTVLQMMLSVPYGTVTTYREIAERIGRPRALRAVGNALASNPVCVIVPCHRVVESDAVLGGYAGGAAAKERLLRIESTGARRRPSAGA
;
A
#
# COMPACT_ATOMS: atom_id res chain seq x y z
N MET A 1 -34.22 21.35 -1.36
CA MET A 1 -33.54 21.21 -0.06
C MET A 1 -32.14 20.71 -0.34
N SER A 2 -31.11 21.41 0.13
CA SER A 2 -29.73 20.97 0.00
C SER A 2 -29.46 19.76 0.91
N SER A 3 -28.38 19.01 0.66
CA SER A 3 -27.96 17.91 1.55
C SER A 3 -27.73 18.40 2.99
N GLY A 4 -27.33 19.67 3.16
CA GLY A 4 -27.17 20.28 4.49
C GLY A 4 -28.50 20.56 5.19
N ASP A 5 -29.56 20.89 4.44
CA ASP A 5 -30.89 21.14 5.01
C ASP A 5 -31.54 19.86 5.51
N ILE A 6 -31.26 18.73 4.85
CA ILE A 6 -31.77 17.41 5.23
C ILE A 6 -31.07 16.88 6.49
N ASP A 7 -29.74 17.01 6.57
CA ASP A 7 -28.96 16.66 7.77
C ASP A 7 -29.39 17.48 9.00
N ALA A 8 -29.67 18.77 8.80
CA ALA A 8 -30.16 19.65 9.85
C ALA A 8 -31.56 19.23 10.34
N LEU A 9 -32.45 18.85 9.42
CA LEU A 9 -33.80 18.38 9.75
C LEU A 9 -33.75 17.05 10.54
N LEU A 10 -32.91 16.12 10.11
CA LEU A 10 -32.77 14.79 10.73
C LEU A 10 -32.20 14.85 12.15
N ARG A 11 -31.29 15.79 12.45
CA ARG A 11 -30.80 16.03 13.83
C ARG A 11 -31.89 16.49 14.80
N VAL A 12 -32.92 17.16 14.29
CA VAL A 12 -34.02 17.69 15.12
C VAL A 12 -35.11 16.64 15.33
N THR A 13 -35.43 15.87 14.29
CA THR A 13 -36.53 14.89 14.33
C THR A 13 -36.13 13.51 14.85
N SER A 14 -34.85 13.22 14.95
CA SER A 14 -34.33 11.94 15.41
C SER A 14 -33.15 12.20 16.36
N PRO A 15 -33.38 12.21 17.69
CA PRO A 15 -32.36 12.53 18.68
C PRO A 15 -31.11 11.63 18.63
N ASP A 16 -31.27 10.43 18.08
CA ASP A 16 -30.20 9.45 17.88
C ASP A 16 -29.52 9.56 16.49
N TYR A 17 -29.91 10.55 15.67
CA TYR A 17 -29.33 10.77 14.35
C TYR A 17 -27.94 11.40 14.46
N ILE A 18 -26.93 10.55 14.27
CA ILE A 18 -25.55 10.96 14.05
C ILE A 18 -25.42 11.18 12.54
N GLY A 19 -25.51 12.43 12.08
CA GLY A 19 -25.32 12.77 10.66
C GLY A 19 -24.05 12.13 10.10
N THR A 20 -24.09 11.73 8.82
CA THR A 20 -23.10 10.88 8.09
C THR A 20 -21.80 10.62 8.86
N SER A 21 -21.80 9.69 9.81
CA SER A 21 -20.59 9.35 10.55
C SER A 21 -19.59 8.76 9.55
N HIS A 22 -18.43 9.39 9.44
CA HIS A 22 -17.38 8.91 8.53
C HIS A 22 -16.78 7.63 9.09
N PRO A 23 -16.50 6.63 8.24
CA PRO A 23 -15.96 5.37 8.71
C PRO A 23 -14.57 5.61 9.34
N GLU A 24 -14.27 4.90 10.42
CA GLU A 24 -12.93 4.91 11.03
C GLU A 24 -11.87 4.40 10.04
N ILE A 25 -12.31 3.50 9.16
CA ILE A 25 -11.48 2.87 8.14
C ILE A 25 -12.10 3.11 6.77
N ALA A 26 -11.47 3.95 5.97
CA ALA A 26 -11.87 4.16 4.59
C ALA A 26 -11.46 2.95 3.76
N PHE A 27 -12.38 2.38 2.98
CA PHE A 27 -12.17 1.17 2.19
C PHE A 27 -12.67 1.37 0.76
N GLY A 28 -11.91 0.87 -0.21
CA GLY A 28 -12.29 0.91 -1.61
C GLY A 28 -11.19 0.35 -2.50
N THR A 29 -11.32 0.54 -3.81
CA THR A 29 -10.36 0.00 -4.78
C THR A 29 -9.74 1.06 -5.66
N LEU A 30 -8.68 0.65 -6.37
CA LEU A 30 -8.06 1.35 -7.47
C LEU A 30 -7.72 0.35 -8.58
N ASP A 31 -8.33 0.50 -9.74
CA ASP A 31 -7.89 -0.19 -10.95
C ASP A 31 -6.69 0.55 -11.56
N GLY A 32 -5.67 -0.18 -11.98
CA GLY A 32 -4.45 0.43 -12.48
C GLY A 32 -3.65 -0.49 -13.40
N PRO A 33 -2.50 -0.01 -13.89
CA PRO A 33 -1.71 -0.74 -14.88
C PRO A 33 -1.11 -2.04 -14.32
N VAL A 34 -1.06 -2.21 -13.00
CA VAL A 34 -0.55 -3.40 -12.30
C VAL A 34 -1.67 -4.35 -11.83
N GLY A 35 -2.92 -4.10 -12.25
CA GLY A 35 -4.11 -4.81 -11.77
C GLY A 35 -4.92 -3.96 -10.79
N ARG A 36 -5.98 -4.58 -10.23
CA ARG A 36 -6.81 -3.99 -9.19
C ARG A 36 -6.10 -4.06 -7.84
N LEU A 37 -6.13 -2.96 -7.10
CA LEU A 37 -5.64 -2.86 -5.73
C LEU A 37 -6.81 -2.58 -4.78
N THR A 38 -6.92 -3.37 -3.73
CA THR A 38 -7.82 -3.15 -2.60
C THR A 38 -7.12 -2.26 -1.58
N LEU A 39 -7.74 -1.13 -1.26
CA LEU A 39 -7.20 -0.07 -0.41
C LEU A 39 -7.96 0.01 0.90
N ALA A 40 -7.22 0.22 1.99
CA ALA A 40 -7.80 0.64 3.25
C ALA A 40 -6.93 1.65 3.99
N VAL A 41 -7.55 2.65 4.59
CA VAL A 41 -6.87 3.79 5.23
C VAL A 41 -7.45 4.02 6.62
N THR A 42 -6.59 3.95 7.64
CA THR A 42 -6.90 4.29 9.04
C THR A 42 -6.42 5.71 9.37
N ALA A 43 -6.68 6.19 10.58
CA ALA A 43 -6.16 7.50 11.01
C ALA A 43 -4.62 7.54 11.07
N ARG A 44 -3.96 6.36 11.08
CA ARG A 44 -2.50 6.24 11.10
C ARG A 44 -1.86 6.19 9.71
N GLY A 45 -2.64 5.91 8.66
CA GLY A 45 -2.13 5.73 7.30
C GLY A 45 -2.79 4.59 6.54
N VAL A 46 -2.18 4.23 5.41
CA VAL A 46 -2.63 3.10 4.57
C VAL A 46 -2.33 1.80 5.31
N VAL A 47 -3.39 1.05 5.66
CA VAL A 47 -3.29 -0.26 6.31
C VAL A 47 -3.41 -1.41 5.32
N ALA A 48 -4.00 -1.15 4.14
CA ALA A 48 -4.02 -2.10 3.04
C ALA A 48 -3.83 -1.41 1.68
N CYS A 49 -3.00 -2.00 0.84
CA CYS A 49 -2.86 -1.80 -0.59
C CYS A 49 -2.51 -3.18 -1.17
N SER A 50 -3.53 -4.03 -1.36
CA SER A 50 -3.37 -5.47 -1.61
C SER A 50 -3.92 -5.87 -2.98
N TYR A 51 -3.37 -6.94 -3.55
CA TYR A 51 -3.90 -7.60 -4.75
C TYR A 51 -4.95 -8.67 -4.44
N GLU A 52 -5.23 -8.91 -3.16
CA GLU A 52 -6.24 -9.87 -2.72
C GLU A 52 -7.66 -9.34 -2.97
N ASP A 53 -8.60 -10.27 -3.02
CA ASP A 53 -10.03 -9.99 -3.16
C ASP A 53 -10.53 -9.04 -2.08
N GLU A 54 -11.47 -8.16 -2.46
CA GLU A 54 -12.04 -7.14 -1.57
C GLU A 54 -12.61 -7.76 -0.29
N ASN A 55 -13.30 -8.91 -0.38
CA ASN A 55 -13.90 -9.56 0.78
C ASN A 55 -12.83 -10.08 1.75
N VAL A 56 -11.75 -10.67 1.22
CA VAL A 56 -10.63 -11.19 2.03
C VAL A 56 -9.93 -10.06 2.79
N VAL A 57 -9.73 -8.91 2.15
CA VAL A 57 -9.14 -7.74 2.83
C VAL A 57 -10.12 -7.16 3.84
N PHE A 58 -11.40 -7.04 3.50
CA PHE A 58 -12.44 -6.52 4.39
C PHE A 58 -12.57 -7.36 5.68
N GLU A 59 -12.65 -8.69 5.56
CA GLU A 59 -12.77 -9.60 6.70
C GLU A 59 -11.58 -9.47 7.66
N ARG A 60 -10.36 -9.45 7.13
CA ARG A 60 -9.13 -9.29 7.92
C ARG A 60 -9.10 -7.93 8.64
N ILE A 61 -9.49 -6.85 7.97
CA ILE A 61 -9.55 -5.52 8.58
C ILE A 61 -10.62 -5.48 9.68
N SER A 62 -11.80 -6.02 9.42
CA SER A 62 -12.90 -6.10 10.39
C SER A 62 -12.47 -6.84 11.65
N LYS A 63 -11.72 -7.94 11.49
CA LYS A 63 -11.22 -8.77 12.59
C LYS A 63 -10.08 -8.14 13.38
N GLU A 64 -9.12 -7.49 12.71
CA GLU A 64 -7.85 -7.09 13.33
C GLU A 64 -7.67 -5.58 13.55
N VAL A 65 -8.49 -4.75 12.91
CA VAL A 65 -8.36 -3.27 12.96
C VAL A 65 -9.57 -2.61 13.58
N GLY A 66 -10.78 -2.94 13.11
CA GLY A 66 -12.02 -2.33 13.58
C GLY A 66 -13.17 -2.57 12.61
N THR A 67 -14.39 -2.41 13.09
CA THR A 67 -15.61 -2.79 12.37
C THR A 67 -16.29 -1.65 11.62
N PHE A 68 -15.95 -0.38 11.92
CA PHE A 68 -16.55 0.76 11.23
C PHE A 68 -15.81 1.09 9.93
N ILE A 69 -16.09 0.26 8.91
CA ILE A 69 -15.46 0.28 7.60
C ILE A 69 -16.46 0.80 6.56
N GLY A 70 -16.01 1.66 5.65
CA GLY A 70 -16.85 2.14 4.55
C GLY A 70 -16.12 3.02 3.54
N PRO A 71 -16.79 3.45 2.46
CA PRO A 71 -16.19 4.36 1.50
C PRO A 71 -15.97 5.76 2.11
N ASP A 72 -14.78 6.34 1.91
CA ASP A 72 -14.51 7.75 2.17
C ASP A 72 -13.49 8.28 1.15
N ALA A 73 -13.98 8.98 0.12
CA ALA A 73 -13.17 9.52 -0.96
C ALA A 73 -12.08 10.48 -0.45
N ARG A 74 -12.35 11.27 0.61
CA ARG A 74 -11.38 12.24 1.12
C ARG A 74 -10.12 11.57 1.66
N ARG A 75 -10.24 10.33 2.14
CA ARG A 75 -9.13 9.54 2.68
C ARG A 75 -8.50 8.61 1.63
N LEU A 76 -9.29 8.15 0.65
CA LEU A 76 -8.81 7.28 -0.43
C LEU A 76 -8.12 8.05 -1.56
N ASP A 77 -8.65 9.20 -1.96
CA ASP A 77 -8.18 9.94 -3.14
C ASP A 77 -6.75 10.49 -3.02
N PRO A 78 -6.23 10.89 -1.85
CA PRO A 78 -4.80 11.18 -1.71
C PRO A 78 -3.92 9.98 -2.09
N VAL A 79 -4.27 8.78 -1.60
CA VAL A 79 -3.52 7.54 -1.88
C VAL A 79 -3.62 7.18 -3.36
N ARG A 80 -4.81 7.25 -3.95
CA ARG A 80 -5.03 6.99 -5.37
C ARG A 80 -4.20 7.94 -6.25
N ARG A 81 -4.18 9.23 -5.93
CA ARG A 81 -3.37 10.22 -6.65
C ARG A 81 -1.87 9.93 -6.57
N GLU A 82 -1.36 9.52 -5.42
CA GLU A 82 0.04 9.12 -5.29
C GLU A 82 0.34 7.86 -6.11
N LEU A 83 -0.53 6.85 -6.06
CA LEU A 83 -0.40 5.62 -6.85
C LEU A 83 -0.43 5.94 -8.36
N ASP A 84 -1.34 6.79 -8.83
CA ASP A 84 -1.41 7.21 -10.23
C ASP A 84 -0.16 7.99 -10.66
N ALA A 85 0.33 8.89 -9.80
CA ALA A 85 1.57 9.62 -10.05
C ALA A 85 2.78 8.67 -10.09
N TYR A 86 2.81 7.66 -9.22
CA TYR A 86 3.85 6.64 -9.21
C TYR A 86 3.80 5.77 -10.48
N PHE A 87 2.62 5.29 -10.88
CA PHE A 87 2.43 4.47 -12.07
C PHE A 87 2.75 5.20 -13.37
N SER A 88 2.61 6.53 -13.38
CA SER A 88 3.04 7.39 -14.49
C SER A 88 4.48 7.89 -14.38
N ALA A 89 5.28 7.32 -13.46
CA ALA A 89 6.67 7.67 -13.19
C ALA A 89 6.90 9.16 -12.84
N ARG A 90 5.87 9.85 -12.34
CA ARG A 90 5.91 11.24 -11.84
C ARG A 90 6.20 11.32 -10.34
N LEU A 91 5.96 10.24 -9.59
CA LEU A 91 6.28 10.14 -8.16
C LEU A 91 7.38 9.09 -7.95
N ARG A 92 8.41 9.45 -7.18
CA ARG A 92 9.51 8.54 -6.80
C ARG A 92 9.46 8.09 -5.34
N ALA A 93 8.76 8.83 -4.48
CA ALA A 93 8.60 8.52 -3.07
C ALA A 93 7.16 8.84 -2.64
N PHE A 94 6.51 7.89 -1.96
CA PHE A 94 5.21 8.10 -1.34
C PHE A 94 5.36 8.96 -0.09
N THR A 95 4.43 9.90 0.13
CA THR A 95 4.37 10.70 1.37
C THR A 95 3.30 10.17 2.32
N THR A 96 2.38 9.34 1.82
CA THR A 96 1.34 8.75 2.64
C THR A 96 1.93 7.82 3.71
N PRO A 97 1.59 8.01 5.00
CA PRO A 97 2.01 7.10 6.07
C PRO A 97 1.50 5.67 5.87
N VAL A 98 2.27 4.69 6.33
CA VAL A 98 1.89 3.26 6.30
C VAL A 98 1.56 2.76 7.70
N ASP A 99 0.50 1.96 7.82
CA ASP A 99 0.05 1.35 9.05
C ASP A 99 0.29 -0.16 9.00
N LEU A 100 1.42 -0.61 9.55
CA LEU A 100 1.84 -2.03 9.54
C LEU A 100 1.29 -2.81 10.73
N ARG A 101 0.12 -2.47 11.27
CA ARG A 101 -0.47 -3.18 12.41
C ARG A 101 -0.91 -4.61 12.07
N LEU A 102 -1.30 -4.87 10.82
CA LEU A 102 -1.68 -6.20 10.29
C LEU A 102 -0.50 -7.17 10.12
N THR A 103 0.67 -6.84 10.67
CA THR A 103 1.89 -7.61 10.47
C THR A 103 2.47 -8.09 11.79
N THR A 104 3.05 -9.29 11.78
CA THR A 104 3.81 -9.82 12.91
C THR A 104 5.02 -8.93 13.18
N GLN A 105 5.59 -9.00 14.39
CA GLN A 105 6.75 -8.17 14.73
C GLN A 105 7.94 -8.40 13.78
N PHE A 106 8.20 -9.65 13.38
CA PHE A 106 9.26 -9.95 12.41
C PHE A 106 8.95 -9.36 11.03
N ALA A 107 7.72 -9.53 10.55
CA ALA A 107 7.32 -8.99 9.26
C ALA A 107 7.39 -7.45 9.25
N ARG A 108 6.97 -6.80 10.34
CA ARG A 108 7.11 -5.35 10.50
C ARG A 108 8.55 -4.89 10.35
N THR A 109 9.52 -5.56 10.99
CA THR A 109 10.94 -5.23 10.84
C THR A 109 11.42 -5.33 9.38
N VAL A 110 11.03 -6.41 8.68
CA VAL A 110 11.38 -6.61 7.26
C VAL A 110 10.77 -5.51 6.39
N LEU A 111 9.48 -5.24 6.54
CA LEU A 111 8.75 -4.26 5.74
C LEU A 111 9.18 -2.81 6.03
N GLN A 112 9.54 -2.48 7.26
CA GLN A 112 10.14 -1.19 7.60
C GLN A 112 11.50 -1.02 6.93
N MET A 113 12.33 -2.07 6.88
CA MET A 113 13.58 -2.02 6.13
C MET A 113 13.33 -1.77 4.64
N MET A 114 12.30 -2.39 4.05
CA MET A 114 11.96 -2.20 2.64
C MET A 114 11.68 -0.73 2.27
N LEU A 115 11.19 0.10 3.19
CA LEU A 115 11.01 1.54 2.95
C LEU A 115 12.32 2.28 2.66
N SER A 116 13.47 1.72 3.07
CA SER A 116 14.79 2.27 2.79
C SER A 116 15.36 1.89 1.42
N VAL A 117 14.74 0.94 0.71
CA VAL A 117 15.20 0.50 -0.62
C VAL A 117 14.77 1.56 -1.65
N PRO A 118 15.69 2.28 -2.31
CA PRO A 118 15.32 3.40 -3.18
C PRO A 118 14.55 3.00 -4.44
N TYR A 119 13.76 3.95 -4.96
CA TYR A 119 13.13 3.85 -6.28
C TYR A 119 14.16 3.59 -7.38
N GLY A 120 13.88 2.65 -8.28
CA GLY A 120 14.76 2.30 -9.40
C GLY A 120 15.92 1.38 -9.01
N THR A 121 15.93 0.86 -7.79
CA THR A 121 16.93 -0.10 -7.31
C THR A 121 16.26 -1.39 -6.86
N VAL A 122 17.03 -2.47 -6.85
CA VAL A 122 16.61 -3.78 -6.34
C VAL A 122 17.49 -4.19 -5.16
N THR A 123 16.99 -5.14 -4.38
CA THR A 123 17.73 -5.80 -3.31
C THR A 123 17.42 -7.30 -3.34
N THR A 124 18.17 -8.12 -2.60
CA THR A 124 17.92 -9.57 -2.50
C THR A 124 17.43 -9.99 -1.12
N TYR A 125 16.80 -11.16 -1.05
CA TYR A 125 16.41 -11.78 0.24
C TYR A 125 17.59 -11.90 1.22
N ARG A 126 18.79 -12.16 0.70
CA ARG A 126 20.03 -12.25 1.48
C ARG A 126 20.42 -10.91 2.08
N GLU A 127 20.46 -9.87 1.27
CA GLU A 127 20.80 -8.51 1.74
C GLU A 127 19.80 -8.04 2.80
N ILE A 128 18.50 -8.34 2.63
CA ILE A 128 17.48 -8.05 3.63
C ILE A 128 17.80 -8.77 4.94
N ALA A 129 18.05 -10.08 4.87
CA ALA A 129 18.34 -10.91 6.04
C ALA A 129 19.60 -10.44 6.78
N GLU A 130 20.64 -10.00 6.06
CA GLU A 130 21.86 -9.43 6.61
C GLU A 130 21.59 -8.07 7.28
N ARG A 131 20.87 -7.17 6.62
CA ARG A 131 20.54 -5.82 7.15
C ARG A 131 19.71 -5.87 8.43
N ILE A 132 18.83 -6.85 8.57
CA ILE A 132 18.04 -7.02 9.81
C ILE A 132 18.77 -7.84 10.89
N GLY A 133 20.05 -8.20 10.68
CA GLY A 133 20.86 -8.96 11.62
C GLY A 133 20.47 -10.43 11.76
N ARG A 134 19.79 -11.00 10.75
CA ARG A 134 19.29 -12.39 10.75
C ARG A 134 19.67 -13.12 9.46
N PRO A 135 20.96 -13.28 9.13
CA PRO A 135 21.43 -13.79 7.83
C PRO A 135 20.92 -15.19 7.45
N ARG A 136 20.50 -16.00 8.44
CA ARG A 136 19.93 -17.35 8.22
C ARG A 136 18.40 -17.35 8.00
N ALA A 137 17.73 -16.20 8.06
CA ALA A 137 16.26 -16.10 8.07
C ALA A 137 15.63 -15.93 6.68
N LEU A 138 16.25 -16.44 5.60
CA LEU A 138 15.80 -16.22 4.21
C LEU A 138 14.32 -16.58 3.98
N ARG A 139 13.88 -17.76 4.44
CA ARG A 139 12.47 -18.18 4.29
C ARG A 139 11.50 -17.28 5.07
N ALA A 140 11.89 -16.87 6.28
CA ALA A 140 11.06 -15.98 7.09
C ALA A 140 10.95 -14.59 6.44
N VAL A 141 12.03 -14.09 5.84
CA VAL A 141 12.02 -12.86 5.03
C VAL A 141 11.09 -13.01 3.83
N GLY A 142 11.18 -14.13 3.10
CA GLY A 142 10.27 -14.42 1.98
C GLY A 142 8.79 -14.39 2.40
N ASN A 143 8.46 -15.06 3.51
CA ASN A 143 7.09 -15.06 4.05
C ASN A 143 6.63 -13.66 4.48
N ALA A 144 7.51 -12.87 5.10
CA ALA A 144 7.21 -11.49 5.50
C ALA A 144 6.93 -10.56 4.30
N LEU A 145 7.66 -10.74 3.20
CA LEU A 145 7.46 -9.98 1.97
C LEU A 145 6.18 -10.40 1.23
N ALA A 146 5.86 -11.69 1.25
CA ALA A 146 4.64 -12.24 0.67
C ALA A 146 3.38 -11.80 1.44
N SER A 147 3.49 -11.57 2.76
CA SER A 147 2.39 -11.10 3.60
C SER A 147 2.30 -9.58 3.72
N ASN A 148 2.98 -8.82 2.87
CA ASN A 148 2.94 -7.36 2.87
C ASN A 148 1.50 -6.85 2.61
N PRO A 149 0.83 -6.24 3.60
CA PRO A 149 -0.53 -5.76 3.39
C PRO A 149 -0.58 -4.45 2.59
N VAL A 150 0.55 -3.75 2.47
CA VAL A 150 0.65 -2.42 1.84
C VAL A 150 1.59 -2.48 0.62
N CYS A 151 1.29 -3.38 -0.31
CA CYS A 151 2.05 -3.54 -1.56
C CYS A 151 2.13 -2.23 -2.37
N VAL A 152 3.12 -2.14 -3.26
CA VAL A 152 3.47 -0.95 -4.06
C VAL A 152 4.07 0.18 -3.23
N ILE A 153 3.40 0.61 -2.15
CA ILE A 153 3.87 1.66 -1.24
C ILE A 153 5.04 1.14 -0.40
N VAL A 154 4.87 -0.01 0.26
CA VAL A 154 6.00 -0.77 0.80
C VAL A 154 6.56 -1.63 -0.34
N PRO A 155 7.79 -1.36 -0.81
CA PRO A 155 8.23 -1.75 -2.15
C PRO A 155 8.77 -3.19 -2.21
N CYS A 156 8.00 -4.19 -1.75
CA CYS A 156 8.43 -5.59 -1.79
C CYS A 156 8.65 -6.14 -3.21
N HIS A 157 8.14 -5.47 -4.25
CA HIS A 157 8.45 -5.80 -5.65
C HIS A 157 9.92 -5.55 -6.03
N ARG A 158 10.66 -4.74 -5.25
CA ARG A 158 12.10 -4.49 -5.44
C ARG A 158 12.99 -5.63 -4.94
N VAL A 159 12.42 -6.65 -4.31
CA VAL A 159 13.18 -7.82 -3.85
C VAL A 159 13.24 -8.85 -4.96
N VAL A 160 14.45 -9.24 -5.36
CA VAL A 160 14.69 -10.28 -6.37
C VAL A 160 15.41 -11.48 -5.75
N GLU A 161 15.30 -12.63 -6.39
CA GLU A 161 16.07 -13.83 -6.01
C GLU A 161 17.55 -13.62 -6.35
N SER A 162 17.82 -13.09 -7.55
CA SER A 162 19.14 -12.72 -8.09
C SER A 162 18.99 -11.77 -9.28
N ASP A 163 20.10 -11.25 -9.81
CA ASP A 163 20.13 -10.27 -10.93
C ASP A 163 19.28 -10.66 -12.16
N ALA A 164 19.08 -11.97 -12.39
CA ALA A 164 18.30 -12.49 -13.52
C ALA A 164 16.96 -13.14 -13.10
N VAL A 165 16.67 -13.28 -11.81
CA VAL A 165 15.52 -14.04 -11.31
C VAL A 165 14.67 -13.17 -10.39
N LEU A 166 13.47 -12.86 -10.85
CA LEU A 166 12.57 -11.94 -10.16
C LEU A 166 12.08 -12.45 -8.81
N GLY A 167 11.84 -13.75 -8.65
CA GLY A 167 11.22 -14.31 -7.44
C GLY A 167 9.73 -13.93 -7.26
N GLY A 168 9.14 -14.31 -6.13
CA GLY A 168 7.71 -14.16 -5.86
C GLY A 168 7.26 -12.71 -5.60
N TYR A 169 5.97 -12.44 -5.85
CA TYR A 169 5.30 -11.19 -5.50
C TYR A 169 3.79 -11.42 -5.39
N ALA A 170 3.13 -10.74 -4.44
CA ALA A 170 1.70 -10.92 -4.18
C ALA A 170 0.82 -10.61 -5.41
N GLY A 171 1.20 -9.60 -6.21
CA GLY A 171 0.52 -9.28 -7.47
C GLY A 171 0.93 -10.16 -8.67
N GLY A 172 1.72 -11.21 -8.44
CA GLY A 172 2.26 -12.07 -9.48
C GLY A 172 3.41 -11.44 -10.29
N ALA A 173 3.99 -12.24 -11.19
CA ALA A 173 5.16 -11.85 -11.97
C ALA A 173 4.89 -10.64 -12.88
N ALA A 174 3.74 -10.59 -13.55
CA ALA A 174 3.38 -9.51 -14.47
C ALA A 174 3.31 -8.14 -13.78
N ALA A 175 2.71 -8.06 -12.59
CA ALA A 175 2.66 -6.83 -11.81
C ALA A 175 4.07 -6.41 -11.37
N LYS A 176 4.88 -7.37 -10.87
CA LYS A 176 6.26 -7.11 -10.43
C LYS A 176 7.13 -6.56 -11.56
N GLU A 177 7.12 -7.20 -12.72
CA GLU A 177 7.87 -6.76 -13.92
C GLU A 177 7.47 -5.36 -14.35
N ARG A 178 6.16 -5.07 -14.34
CA ARG A 178 5.66 -3.76 -14.72
C ARG A 178 6.09 -2.68 -13.72
N LEU A 179 6.02 -2.94 -12.42
CA LEU A 179 6.51 -2.00 -11.40
C LEU A 179 7.99 -1.71 -11.59
N LEU A 180 8.83 -2.73 -11.75
CA LEU A 180 10.26 -2.56 -12.00
C LEU A 180 10.54 -1.79 -13.30
N ARG A 181 9.72 -1.97 -14.35
CA ARG A 181 9.82 -1.22 -15.59
C ARG A 181 9.44 0.26 -15.43
N ILE A 182 8.37 0.55 -14.69
CA ILE A 182 7.97 1.92 -14.33
C ILE A 182 9.15 2.61 -13.64
N GLU A 183 9.77 1.94 -12.67
CA GLU A 183 10.91 2.48 -11.94
C GLU A 183 12.16 2.69 -12.83
N SER A 184 12.42 1.74 -13.73
CA SER A 184 13.57 1.80 -14.65
C SER A 184 13.46 2.93 -15.69
N THR A 185 12.25 3.23 -16.16
CA THR A 185 12.00 4.34 -17.10
C THR A 185 12.07 5.70 -16.39
N GLY A 186 11.53 5.78 -15.17
CA GLY A 186 11.62 6.96 -14.31
C GLY A 186 13.05 7.30 -13.89
N ALA A 187 13.90 6.30 -13.63
CA ALA A 187 15.30 6.48 -13.23
C ALA A 187 16.19 7.03 -14.36
N ARG A 188 15.91 6.69 -15.63
CA ARG A 188 16.68 7.18 -16.79
C ARG A 188 16.45 8.66 -17.11
N ARG A 189 15.35 9.26 -16.64
CA ARG A 189 15.13 10.72 -16.70
C ARG A 189 15.90 11.42 -15.57
N ARG A 190 17.24 11.52 -15.69
CA ARG A 190 17.99 12.63 -15.09
C ARG A 190 17.85 13.84 -16.04
N PRO A 191 17.71 15.08 -15.55
CA PRO A 191 17.87 16.23 -16.41
C PRO A 191 19.29 16.19 -17.00
N SER A 192 19.42 16.49 -18.28
CA SER A 192 20.70 16.91 -18.84
C SER A 192 21.19 18.09 -18.01
N ALA A 193 22.23 17.88 -17.22
CA ALA A 193 23.09 18.99 -16.80
C ALA A 193 23.76 19.49 -18.08
N GLY A 194 23.38 20.67 -18.55
CA GLY A 194 24.01 21.31 -19.70
C GLY A 194 23.15 22.40 -20.34
N ALA A 195 23.26 23.62 -19.80
CA ALA A 195 23.75 24.81 -20.49
C ALA A 195 24.07 25.88 -19.44
#